data_AF-A0A959I3G8-F1
#
_entry.id   AF-A0A959I3G8-F1
#
_cell.length_a   1.000
_cell.length_b   1.000
_cell.length_c   1.000
_cell.angle_alpha   90.00
_cell.angle_beta   90.00
_cell.angle_gamma   90.00
#
_symmetry.space_group_name_H-M   'P 1'
#
loop_
_entity.id
_entity.type
_entity.pdbx_description
1 polymer ?
#
loop_
_entity_poly.entity_id
_entity_poly.type
_entity_poly.pdbx_seq_one_letter_code
_entity_poly.pdbx_strand_id
1 'polypeptide(L)'
;MRKFWIGLALLLPFAALAQGRWEVDTTLHMDFEQYDPPSTLVVPEHPLTNAKFPFIDVHSHHWRMAEQDLGQLIREMDSLNMGIIVNLSGRGGPALKGMVDNIKKYGYENRIALFTNIELRSIDDPDWLKSTLQQLAYDVSIGARGLKIYKSQGMTNTDSSGNRIQINDPRLDPVWDKCGELGIPVLIHSADPKPFWDPMDANNERWLELKLRPGRKRDPEDPASWETIIAEQHDMFRK
;
A
#
# COMPACT_ATOMS: atom_id res chain seq x y z
N MET A 1 16.08 75.01 56.22
CA MET A 1 16.60 73.88 55.40
C MET A 1 16.17 72.58 56.05
N ARG A 2 15.45 71.72 55.30
CA ARG A 2 14.72 70.46 55.67
C ARG A 2 13.29 70.59 55.09
N LYS A 3 12.64 69.64 54.42
CA LYS A 3 12.77 68.19 54.14
C LYS A 3 11.85 67.92 52.93
N PHE A 4 12.27 67.24 51.86
CA PHE A 4 12.20 65.79 51.60
C PHE A 4 10.80 65.17 51.32
N TRP A 5 10.61 64.68 50.06
CA TRP A 5 9.92 63.47 49.53
C TRP A 5 8.43 63.23 49.88
N ILE A 6 7.56 62.62 49.05
CA ILE A 6 7.45 61.23 48.52
C ILE A 6 6.25 61.29 47.53
N GLY A 7 6.20 60.78 46.29
CA GLY A 7 6.57 59.47 45.77
C GLY A 7 5.35 58.54 45.74
N LEU A 8 4.58 58.48 44.64
CA LEU A 8 3.59 57.40 44.43
C LEU A 8 3.69 56.88 42.99
N ALA A 9 4.68 56.03 42.75
CA ALA A 9 4.72 55.17 41.58
C ALA A 9 3.93 53.89 41.89
N LEU A 10 2.85 53.66 41.14
CA LEU A 10 2.10 52.40 41.12
C LEU A 10 3.02 51.28 40.60
N LEU A 11 3.60 50.52 41.51
CA LEU A 11 4.23 49.23 41.21
C LEU A 11 3.12 48.16 41.15
N LEU A 12 2.69 47.82 39.93
CA LEU A 12 2.06 46.53 39.68
C LEU A 12 3.10 45.43 39.98
N PRO A 13 2.83 44.48 40.89
CA PRO A 13 3.73 43.37 41.07
C PRO A 13 3.59 42.47 39.85
N PHE A 14 4.60 42.51 38.97
CA PHE A 14 4.89 41.43 38.04
C PHE A 14 5.24 40.19 38.87
N ALA A 15 4.23 39.48 39.36
CA ALA A 15 4.38 38.12 39.85
C ALA A 15 4.61 37.23 38.63
N ALA A 16 5.80 37.34 38.03
CA ALA A 16 6.33 36.30 37.18
C ALA A 16 6.49 35.08 38.09
N LEU A 17 5.50 34.20 38.05
CA LEU A 17 5.58 32.86 38.62
C LEU A 17 6.82 32.20 38.01
N ALA A 18 7.92 32.25 38.74
CA ALA A 18 9.07 31.39 38.54
C ALA A 18 8.59 29.97 38.81
N GLN A 19 7.99 29.34 37.81
CA GLN A 19 7.83 27.90 37.77
C GLN A 19 9.26 27.34 37.68
N GLY A 20 9.83 27.00 38.83
CA GLY A 20 11.10 26.30 38.92
C GLY A 20 11.03 25.05 38.06
N ARG A 21 11.85 24.98 37.02
CA ARG A 21 12.03 23.76 36.24
C ARG A 21 12.87 22.82 37.10
N TRP A 22 12.33 21.64 37.39
CA TRP A 22 13.06 20.56 38.05
C TRP A 22 14.23 20.11 37.15
N GLU A 23 15.37 19.77 37.74
CA GLU A 23 16.46 19.11 37.01
C GLU A 23 15.97 17.74 36.54
N VAL A 24 16.07 17.49 35.22
CA VAL A 24 15.76 16.21 34.62
C VAL A 24 17.01 15.33 34.74
N ASP A 25 16.86 14.10 35.23
CA ASP A 25 17.95 13.12 35.25
C ASP A 25 18.26 12.68 33.82
N THR A 26 19.29 13.28 33.23
CA THR A 26 19.72 12.98 31.87
C THR A 26 20.46 11.65 31.77
N THR A 27 20.67 10.91 32.85
CA THR A 27 21.29 9.57 32.81
C THR A 27 20.27 8.46 32.50
N LEU A 28 18.98 8.75 32.68
CA LEU A 28 17.89 7.84 32.33
C LEU A 28 17.63 7.90 30.83
N HIS A 29 18.07 6.86 30.11
CA HIS A 29 17.85 6.71 28.67
C HIS A 29 17.08 5.43 28.38
N MET A 30 16.11 5.52 27.47
CA MET A 30 15.35 4.39 26.94
C MET A 30 15.16 4.60 25.44
N ASP A 31 15.43 3.57 24.65
CA ASP A 31 15.22 3.61 23.21
C ASP A 31 13.72 3.49 22.88
N PHE A 32 13.29 4.11 21.79
CA PHE A 32 11.94 3.96 21.25
C PHE A 32 11.57 2.48 21.04
N GLU A 33 12.53 1.64 20.65
CA GLU A 33 12.33 0.19 20.47
C GLU A 33 12.11 -0.57 21.78
N GLN A 34 12.54 -0.01 22.90
CA GLN A 34 12.35 -0.59 24.24
C GLN A 34 11.17 0.02 24.97
N TYR A 35 10.67 1.17 24.52
CA TYR A 35 9.56 1.87 25.13
C TYR A 35 8.22 1.24 24.76
N ASP A 36 7.86 0.18 25.47
CA ASP A 36 6.57 -0.51 25.38
C ASP A 36 5.95 -0.64 26.79
N PRO A 37 5.53 0.49 27.42
CA PRO A 37 5.00 0.45 28.76
C PRO A 37 3.66 -0.32 28.77
N PRO A 38 3.43 -1.22 29.74
CA PRO A 38 2.13 -1.84 29.90
C PRO A 38 1.08 -0.76 30.15
N SER A 39 -0.03 -0.81 29.43
CA SER A 39 -1.14 0.13 29.63
C SER A 39 -1.63 0.07 31.08
N THR A 40 -1.63 1.22 31.76
CA THR A 40 -2.24 1.33 33.09
C THR A 40 -3.75 1.55 33.02
N LEU A 41 -4.31 1.75 31.82
CA LEU A 41 -5.75 1.83 31.60
C LEU A 41 -6.31 0.40 31.55
N VAL A 42 -6.80 -0.08 32.70
CA VAL A 42 -7.48 -1.37 32.81
C VAL A 42 -8.98 -1.13 32.78
N VAL A 43 -9.61 -1.41 31.64
CA VAL A 43 -11.06 -1.32 31.43
C VAL A 43 -11.56 -2.62 30.80
N PRO A 44 -12.84 -2.97 30.95
CA PRO A 44 -13.41 -4.07 30.17
C PRO A 44 -13.20 -3.82 28.68
N GLU A 45 -12.49 -4.73 28.02
CA GLU A 45 -12.27 -4.67 26.58
C GLU A 45 -13.40 -5.37 25.84
N HIS A 46 -13.72 -4.86 24.65
CA HIS A 46 -14.61 -5.53 23.72
C HIS A 46 -13.95 -5.62 22.34
N PRO A 47 -13.05 -6.60 22.13
CA PRO A 47 -12.40 -6.79 20.84
C PRO A 47 -13.43 -7.21 19.78
N LEU A 48 -13.63 -6.37 18.78
CA LEU A 48 -14.48 -6.69 17.64
C LEU A 48 -13.70 -7.57 16.66
N THR A 49 -14.05 -8.85 16.61
CA THR A 49 -13.42 -9.84 15.72
C THR A 49 -14.20 -10.11 14.44
N ASN A 50 -15.39 -9.50 14.31
CA ASN A 50 -16.30 -9.70 13.19
C ASN A 50 -16.90 -8.36 12.76
N ALA A 51 -16.95 -8.10 11.45
CA ALA A 51 -17.52 -6.87 10.92
C ALA A 51 -19.05 -6.89 11.03
N LYS A 52 -19.65 -5.77 11.46
CA LYS A 52 -21.11 -5.64 11.55
C LYS A 52 -21.82 -5.85 10.21
N PHE A 53 -21.17 -5.45 9.11
CA PHE A 53 -21.68 -5.59 7.75
C PHE A 53 -20.69 -6.38 6.90
N PRO A 54 -21.16 -7.20 5.94
CA PRO A 54 -20.28 -7.88 5.01
C PRO A 54 -19.42 -6.88 4.25
N PHE A 55 -18.13 -7.21 4.08
CA PHE A 55 -17.20 -6.37 3.33
C PHE A 55 -16.43 -7.15 2.26
N ILE A 56 -15.76 -6.42 1.38
CA ILE A 56 -14.91 -6.98 0.33
C ILE A 56 -13.47 -6.62 0.65
N ASP A 57 -12.61 -7.62 0.78
CA ASP A 57 -11.16 -7.41 0.78
C ASP A 57 -10.68 -7.31 -0.66
N VAL A 58 -10.27 -6.11 -1.06
CA VAL A 58 -9.86 -5.80 -2.44
C VAL A 58 -8.39 -6.11 -2.74
N HIS A 59 -7.59 -6.54 -1.74
CA HIS A 59 -6.15 -6.68 -1.91
C HIS A 59 -5.53 -7.83 -1.12
N SER A 60 -5.65 -9.03 -1.67
CA SER A 60 -4.95 -10.22 -1.18
C SER A 60 -3.96 -10.77 -2.21
N HIS A 61 -3.04 -11.61 -1.73
CA HIS A 61 -2.13 -12.38 -2.57
C HIS A 61 -2.14 -13.87 -2.19
N HIS A 62 -2.85 -14.68 -2.99
CA HIS A 62 -2.90 -16.13 -2.87
C HIS A 62 -2.19 -16.79 -4.06
N TRP A 63 -0.86 -16.73 -4.04
CA TRP A 63 0.00 -17.21 -5.15
C TRP A 63 -0.18 -18.69 -5.51
N ARG A 64 -0.57 -19.50 -4.53
CA ARG A 64 -0.73 -20.96 -4.67
C ARG A 64 -2.20 -21.39 -4.68
N MET A 65 -3.11 -20.48 -5.04
CA MET A 65 -4.54 -20.72 -4.96
C MET A 65 -5.02 -21.95 -5.77
N ALA A 66 -4.29 -22.38 -6.80
CA ALA A 66 -4.60 -23.59 -7.55
C ALA A 66 -4.53 -24.88 -6.70
N GLU A 67 -3.74 -24.88 -5.63
CA GLU A 67 -3.52 -26.02 -4.73
C GLU A 67 -3.95 -25.73 -3.28
N GLN A 68 -4.36 -24.49 -3.00
CA GLN A 68 -4.73 -24.04 -1.65
C GLN A 68 -6.03 -24.71 -1.19
N ASP A 69 -6.11 -25.03 0.11
CA ASP A 69 -7.38 -25.38 0.73
C ASP A 69 -8.27 -24.13 0.84
N LEU A 70 -9.22 -24.00 -0.07
CA LEU A 70 -10.17 -22.89 -0.06
C LEU A 70 -11.21 -23.05 1.06
N GLY A 71 -11.41 -24.26 1.60
CA GLY A 71 -12.30 -24.48 2.73
C GLY A 71 -11.80 -23.78 3.99
N GLN A 72 -10.50 -23.82 4.26
CA GLN A 72 -9.89 -23.04 5.34
C GLN A 72 -10.06 -21.53 5.10
N LEU A 73 -9.73 -21.05 3.90
CA LEU A 73 -9.86 -19.63 3.56
C LEU A 73 -11.28 -19.11 3.79
N ILE A 74 -12.30 -19.84 3.32
CA ILE A 74 -13.69 -19.42 3.51
C ILE A 74 -14.09 -19.39 4.98
N ARG A 75 -13.63 -20.34 5.82
CA ARG A 75 -13.90 -20.30 7.28
C ARG A 75 -13.29 -19.06 7.93
N GLU A 76 -12.06 -18.69 7.54
CA GLU A 76 -11.40 -17.47 8.01
C GLU A 76 -12.17 -16.22 7.56
N MET A 77 -12.59 -16.16 6.29
CA MET A 77 -13.44 -15.08 5.76
C MET A 77 -14.76 -14.97 6.53
N ASP A 78 -15.45 -16.08 6.79
CA ASP A 78 -16.72 -16.12 7.50
C ASP A 78 -16.56 -15.62 8.95
N SER A 79 -15.45 -15.96 9.62
CA SER A 79 -15.14 -15.48 10.97
C SER A 79 -15.05 -13.94 11.06
N LEU A 80 -14.68 -13.29 9.96
CA LEU A 80 -14.55 -11.83 9.86
C LEU A 80 -15.83 -11.16 9.33
N ASN A 81 -16.81 -11.91 8.81
CA ASN A 81 -17.89 -11.41 7.96
C ASN A 81 -17.36 -10.81 6.64
N MET A 82 -16.31 -11.41 6.07
CA MET A 82 -15.80 -11.05 4.75
C MET A 82 -16.61 -11.76 3.66
N GLY A 83 -17.32 -10.98 2.86
CA GLY A 83 -18.16 -11.49 1.77
C GLY A 83 -17.33 -11.97 0.58
N ILE A 84 -16.41 -11.14 0.11
CA ILE A 84 -15.58 -11.43 -1.07
C ILE A 84 -14.12 -11.10 -0.78
N ILE A 85 -13.21 -11.93 -1.28
CA ILE A 85 -11.78 -11.64 -1.34
C ILE A 85 -11.33 -11.53 -2.79
N VAL A 86 -10.53 -10.50 -3.08
CA VAL A 86 -9.94 -10.27 -4.39
C VAL A 86 -8.48 -10.70 -4.35
N ASN A 87 -8.15 -11.76 -5.08
CA ASN A 87 -6.78 -12.23 -5.26
C ASN A 87 -6.13 -11.50 -6.45
N LEU A 88 -5.13 -10.67 -6.15
CA LEU A 88 -4.43 -9.85 -7.12
C LEU A 88 -3.23 -10.55 -7.79
N SER A 89 -3.05 -11.84 -7.53
CA SER A 89 -1.93 -12.66 -8.02
C SER A 89 -2.29 -13.75 -9.03
N GLY A 90 -3.18 -13.44 -9.99
CA GLY A 90 -3.66 -14.42 -10.96
C GLY A 90 -2.62 -14.90 -11.99
N ARG A 91 -1.55 -14.13 -12.26
CA ARG A 91 -0.46 -14.43 -13.21
C ARG A 91 -0.85 -14.62 -14.69
N GLY A 92 -2.12 -14.82 -14.98
CA GLY A 92 -2.67 -15.07 -16.31
C GLY A 92 -2.49 -16.50 -16.79
N GLY A 93 -3.14 -16.83 -17.91
CA GLY A 93 -2.94 -18.05 -18.67
C GLY A 93 -3.20 -19.33 -17.86
N PRO A 94 -2.34 -20.35 -18.02
CA PRO A 94 -2.50 -21.63 -17.32
C PRO A 94 -2.53 -21.50 -15.79
N ALA A 95 -1.79 -20.55 -15.23
CA ALA A 95 -1.74 -20.33 -13.78
C ALA A 95 -3.09 -19.82 -13.26
N LEU A 96 -3.65 -18.79 -13.92
CA LEU A 96 -4.98 -18.29 -13.61
C LEU A 96 -6.02 -19.40 -13.76
N LYS A 97 -5.95 -20.18 -14.84
CA LYS A 97 -6.89 -21.27 -15.06
C LYS A 97 -6.87 -22.31 -13.95
N GLY A 98 -5.70 -22.69 -13.45
CA GLY A 98 -5.59 -23.57 -12.28
C GLY A 98 -6.29 -23.01 -11.04
N MET A 99 -6.18 -21.70 -10.80
CA MET A 99 -6.89 -21.04 -9.69
C MET A 99 -8.41 -21.03 -9.89
N VAL A 100 -8.87 -20.68 -11.10
CA VAL A 100 -10.30 -20.71 -11.46
C VAL A 100 -10.87 -22.12 -11.28
N ASP A 101 -10.18 -23.14 -11.78
CA ASP A 101 -10.62 -24.54 -11.70
C ASP A 101 -10.71 -24.99 -10.23
N ASN A 102 -9.77 -24.57 -9.37
CA ASN A 102 -9.84 -24.87 -7.94
C ASN A 102 -11.01 -24.14 -7.25
N ILE A 103 -11.26 -22.86 -7.57
CA ILE A 103 -12.42 -22.13 -7.04
C ILE A 103 -13.73 -22.83 -7.42
N LYS A 104 -13.88 -23.25 -8.69
CA LYS A 104 -15.06 -23.98 -9.18
C LYS A 104 -15.21 -25.35 -8.51
N LYS A 105 -14.11 -26.07 -8.33
CA LYS A 105 -14.09 -27.37 -7.63
C LYS A 105 -14.65 -27.26 -6.21
N TYR A 106 -14.35 -26.17 -5.50
CA TYR A 106 -14.87 -25.91 -4.16
C TYR A 106 -16.23 -25.21 -4.13
N GLY A 107 -16.71 -24.64 -5.24
CA GLY A 107 -17.99 -23.93 -5.33
C GLY A 107 -17.99 -22.52 -4.72
N TYR A 108 -16.86 -21.81 -4.79
CA TYR A 108 -16.66 -20.50 -4.16
C TYR A 108 -16.55 -19.33 -5.15
N GLU A 109 -17.13 -19.45 -6.34
CA GLU A 109 -17.09 -18.44 -7.41
C GLU A 109 -17.69 -17.09 -6.97
N ASN A 110 -18.62 -17.10 -6.02
CA ASN A 110 -19.26 -15.90 -5.47
C ASN A 110 -18.52 -15.32 -4.26
N ARG A 111 -17.43 -15.94 -3.81
CA ARG A 111 -16.64 -15.53 -2.64
C ARG A 111 -15.22 -15.08 -3.01
N ILE A 112 -14.71 -15.52 -4.15
CA ILE A 112 -13.33 -15.25 -4.57
C ILE A 112 -13.33 -14.64 -5.97
N ALA A 113 -12.79 -13.43 -6.09
CA ALA A 113 -12.53 -12.78 -7.37
C ALA A 113 -11.04 -12.87 -7.71
N LEU A 114 -10.70 -13.18 -8.96
CA LEU A 114 -9.32 -13.25 -9.44
C LEU A 114 -9.02 -12.08 -10.37
N PHE A 115 -7.92 -11.38 -10.13
CA PHE A 115 -7.37 -10.43 -11.10
C PHE A 115 -6.22 -11.10 -11.84
N THR A 116 -6.17 -10.93 -13.17
CA THR A 116 -5.03 -11.36 -13.97
C THR A 116 -3.87 -10.37 -13.88
N ASN A 117 -2.72 -10.76 -14.40
CA ASN A 117 -1.52 -9.93 -14.52
C ASN A 117 -0.96 -10.08 -15.94
N ILE A 118 -0.12 -9.12 -16.34
CA ILE A 118 0.59 -9.13 -17.63
C ILE A 118 2.10 -9.07 -17.40
N GLU A 119 2.88 -9.65 -18.30
CA GLU A 119 4.34 -9.51 -18.32
C GLU A 119 4.68 -8.22 -19.06
N LEU A 120 5.48 -7.33 -18.45
CA LEU A 120 5.90 -6.08 -19.11
C LEU A 120 7.40 -6.07 -19.41
N ARG A 121 8.20 -6.99 -18.88
CA ARG A 121 9.65 -7.00 -19.16
C ARG A 121 9.96 -7.36 -20.62
N SER A 122 8.98 -7.93 -21.33
CA SER A 122 9.04 -8.20 -22.76
C SER A 122 8.28 -7.16 -23.60
N ILE A 123 8.04 -5.95 -23.09
CA ILE A 123 7.23 -4.92 -23.78
C ILE A 123 7.73 -4.54 -25.17
N ASP A 124 9.03 -4.73 -25.45
CA ASP A 124 9.66 -4.46 -26.74
C ASP A 124 9.60 -5.65 -27.72
N ASP A 125 9.16 -6.83 -27.28
CA ASP A 125 9.04 -7.97 -28.17
C ASP A 125 7.98 -7.67 -29.25
N PRO A 126 8.25 -7.94 -30.54
CA PRO A 126 7.33 -7.59 -31.64
C PRO A 126 5.91 -8.13 -31.48
N ASP A 127 5.77 -9.29 -30.82
CA ASP A 127 4.49 -9.96 -30.59
C ASP A 127 3.90 -9.67 -29.19
N TRP A 128 4.56 -8.87 -28.36
CA TRP A 128 4.17 -8.61 -26.97
C TRP A 128 2.74 -8.11 -26.86
N LEU A 129 2.41 -7.06 -27.61
CA LEU A 129 1.10 -6.43 -27.52
C LEU A 129 0.00 -7.40 -27.92
N LYS A 130 0.15 -8.03 -29.10
CA LYS A 130 -0.81 -9.00 -29.62
C LYS A 130 -1.03 -10.15 -28.62
N SER A 131 0.05 -10.71 -28.08
CA SER A 131 0.00 -11.82 -27.13
C SER A 131 -0.64 -11.40 -25.80
N THR A 132 -0.33 -10.21 -25.31
CA THR A 132 -0.89 -9.64 -24.07
C THR A 132 -2.39 -9.41 -24.18
N LEU A 133 -2.86 -8.82 -25.28
CA LEU A 133 -4.29 -8.61 -25.50
C LEU A 133 -5.06 -9.92 -25.67
N GLN A 134 -4.46 -10.92 -26.33
CA GLN A 134 -5.04 -12.26 -26.44
C GLN A 134 -5.11 -12.96 -25.07
N GLN A 135 -4.05 -12.87 -24.28
CA GLN A 135 -4.00 -13.43 -22.93
C GLN A 135 -5.05 -12.78 -22.03
N LEU A 136 -5.20 -11.46 -22.07
CA LEU A 136 -6.19 -10.73 -21.29
C LEU A 136 -7.62 -11.14 -21.65
N ALA A 137 -7.94 -11.23 -22.95
CA ALA A 137 -9.25 -11.69 -23.40
C ALA A 137 -9.52 -13.14 -22.97
N TYR A 138 -8.53 -14.02 -23.09
CA TYR A 138 -8.62 -15.40 -22.60
C TYR A 138 -8.87 -15.45 -21.09
N ASP A 139 -8.09 -14.71 -20.31
CA ASP A 139 -8.18 -14.67 -18.85
C ASP A 139 -9.55 -14.24 -18.36
N VAL A 140 -10.12 -13.20 -18.96
CA VAL A 140 -11.49 -12.75 -18.68
C VAL A 140 -12.50 -13.83 -19.07
N SER A 141 -12.34 -14.45 -20.24
CA SER A 141 -13.25 -15.51 -20.70
C SER A 141 -13.30 -16.73 -19.76
N ILE A 142 -12.21 -17.01 -19.04
CA ILE A 142 -12.17 -18.14 -18.10
C ILE A 142 -12.57 -17.76 -16.67
N GLY A 143 -12.53 -16.49 -16.30
CA GLY A 143 -13.06 -16.01 -15.02
C GLY A 143 -12.32 -14.86 -14.34
N ALA A 144 -11.28 -14.26 -14.94
CA ALA A 144 -10.69 -13.05 -14.39
C ALA A 144 -11.72 -11.92 -14.32
N ARG A 145 -11.66 -11.15 -13.23
CA ARG A 145 -12.58 -10.04 -12.93
C ARG A 145 -11.88 -8.68 -12.87
N GLY A 146 -10.62 -8.61 -13.29
CA GLY A 146 -9.82 -7.40 -13.26
C GLY A 146 -8.39 -7.64 -13.70
N LEU A 147 -7.65 -6.56 -13.90
CA LEU A 147 -6.22 -6.55 -14.16
C LEU A 147 -5.49 -5.89 -13.00
N LYS A 148 -4.46 -6.55 -12.47
CA LYS A 148 -3.53 -5.95 -11.50
C LYS A 148 -2.20 -5.66 -12.16
N ILE A 149 -1.73 -4.42 -11.97
CA ILE A 149 -0.38 -3.95 -12.26
C ILE A 149 0.40 -3.85 -10.94
N TYR A 150 1.54 -4.53 -10.87
CA TYR A 150 2.41 -4.51 -9.69
C TYR A 150 3.25 -3.24 -9.63
N LYS A 151 3.72 -2.91 -8.43
CA LYS A 151 4.67 -1.80 -8.22
C LYS A 151 5.96 -1.93 -8.99
N SER A 152 6.37 -3.17 -9.30
CA SER A 152 7.53 -3.39 -10.15
C SER A 152 7.40 -2.67 -11.48
N GLN A 153 6.20 -2.45 -12.00
CA GLN A 153 5.99 -1.73 -13.25
C GLN A 153 6.41 -0.28 -13.12
N GLY A 154 5.83 0.48 -12.19
CA GLY A 154 6.21 1.89 -11.99
C GLY A 154 7.59 2.11 -11.36
N MET A 155 8.25 1.04 -10.89
CA MET A 155 9.48 1.15 -10.10
C MET A 155 10.68 0.44 -10.75
N THR A 156 10.64 -0.86 -11.01
CA THR A 156 11.87 -1.65 -11.27
C THR A 156 11.93 -2.34 -12.61
N ASN A 157 10.81 -2.50 -13.31
CA ASN A 157 10.78 -3.16 -14.60
C ASN A 157 11.32 -2.19 -15.66
N THR A 158 12.24 -2.71 -16.46
CA THR A 158 12.90 -1.96 -17.51
C THR A 158 12.60 -2.55 -18.88
N ASP A 159 12.64 -1.69 -19.88
CA ASP A 159 12.62 -2.08 -21.28
C ASP A 159 13.97 -2.70 -21.72
N SER A 160 14.08 -3.13 -22.98
CA SER A 160 15.29 -3.74 -23.52
C SER A 160 16.51 -2.80 -23.53
N SER A 161 16.29 -1.49 -23.44
CA SER A 161 17.33 -0.46 -23.36
C SER A 161 17.71 -0.11 -21.91
N GLY A 162 17.06 -0.72 -20.92
CA GLY A 162 17.29 -0.45 -19.50
C GLY A 162 16.51 0.75 -18.96
N ASN A 163 15.60 1.35 -19.73
CA ASN A 163 14.76 2.43 -19.24
C ASN A 163 13.61 1.88 -18.41
N ARG A 164 13.24 2.55 -17.32
CA ARG A 164 12.06 2.20 -16.53
C ARG A 164 10.79 2.28 -17.39
N ILE A 165 9.96 1.25 -17.32
CA ILE A 165 8.63 1.24 -17.94
C ILE A 165 7.71 2.08 -17.05
N GLN A 166 7.34 3.27 -17.51
CA GLN A 166 6.58 4.23 -16.70
C GLN A 166 5.12 3.79 -16.51
N ILE A 167 4.45 4.30 -15.47
CA ILE A 167 3.02 3.99 -15.25
C ILE A 167 2.15 4.47 -16.41
N ASN A 168 2.53 5.59 -17.03
CA ASN A 168 1.87 6.18 -18.19
C ASN A 168 2.53 5.84 -19.53
N ASP A 169 3.29 4.75 -19.60
CA ASP A 169 3.96 4.34 -20.84
C ASP A 169 2.91 4.15 -21.97
N PRO A 170 3.03 4.88 -23.10
CA PRO A 170 2.05 4.82 -24.19
C PRO A 170 1.86 3.42 -24.78
N ARG A 171 2.84 2.53 -24.67
CA ARG A 171 2.72 1.13 -25.12
C ARG A 171 1.66 0.36 -24.34
N LEU A 172 1.29 0.84 -23.14
CA LEU A 172 0.23 0.25 -22.31
C LEU A 172 -1.16 0.76 -22.68
N ASP A 173 -1.30 1.84 -23.44
CA ASP A 173 -2.62 2.43 -23.79
C ASP A 173 -3.60 1.39 -24.39
N PRO A 174 -3.19 0.54 -25.36
CA PRO A 174 -4.09 -0.47 -25.90
C PRO A 174 -4.51 -1.55 -24.88
N VAL A 175 -3.74 -1.76 -23.80
CA VAL A 175 -4.12 -2.68 -22.72
C VAL A 175 -5.29 -2.10 -21.92
N TRP A 176 -5.27 -0.79 -21.65
CA TRP A 176 -6.36 -0.11 -20.95
C TRP A 176 -7.63 -0.09 -21.79
N ASP A 177 -7.50 0.22 -23.08
CA ASP A 177 -8.61 0.13 -24.03
C ASP A 177 -9.23 -1.26 -24.02
N LYS A 178 -8.39 -2.30 -24.01
CA LYS A 178 -8.87 -3.68 -23.95
C LYS A 178 -9.56 -4.02 -22.64
N CYS A 179 -9.07 -3.53 -21.49
CA CYS A 179 -9.77 -3.66 -20.22
C CYS A 179 -11.16 -2.98 -20.27
N GLY A 180 -11.25 -1.81 -20.91
CA GLY A 180 -12.50 -1.09 -21.15
C GLY A 180 -13.47 -1.89 -22.02
N GLU A 181 -13.01 -2.44 -23.15
CA GLU A 181 -13.80 -3.32 -24.02
C GLU A 181 -14.32 -4.57 -23.28
N LEU A 182 -13.48 -5.17 -22.43
CA LEU A 182 -13.82 -6.36 -21.66
C LEU A 182 -14.67 -6.07 -20.42
N GLY A 183 -14.88 -4.79 -20.08
CA GLY A 183 -15.67 -4.37 -18.92
C GLY A 183 -15.06 -4.76 -17.58
N ILE A 184 -13.72 -4.77 -17.48
CA ILE A 184 -13.02 -5.14 -16.25
C ILE A 184 -12.25 -3.95 -15.64
N PRO A 185 -12.20 -3.82 -14.31
CA PRO A 185 -11.40 -2.81 -13.62
C PRO A 185 -9.89 -3.09 -13.71
N VAL A 186 -9.11 -2.01 -13.59
CA VAL A 186 -7.65 -2.07 -13.47
C VAL A 186 -7.24 -1.54 -12.10
N LEU A 187 -6.40 -2.29 -11.38
CA LEU A 187 -5.81 -1.85 -10.12
C LEU A 187 -4.30 -1.70 -10.32
N ILE A 188 -3.79 -0.48 -10.14
CA ILE A 188 -2.37 -0.15 -10.32
C ILE A 188 -1.75 0.14 -8.95
N HIS A 189 -0.74 -0.63 -8.57
CA HIS A 189 0.13 -0.27 -7.46
C HIS A 189 1.28 0.56 -8.04
N SER A 190 1.22 1.89 -7.96
CA SER A 190 2.21 2.75 -8.62
C SER A 190 3.49 2.94 -7.80
N ALA A 191 3.38 3.26 -6.52
CA ALA A 191 4.52 3.58 -5.65
C ALA A 191 4.37 2.97 -4.25
N ASP A 192 5.50 2.79 -3.57
CA ASP A 192 5.58 2.59 -2.12
C ASP A 192 5.20 3.90 -1.37
N PRO A 193 4.99 3.88 -0.03
CA PRO A 193 4.69 5.09 0.75
C PRO A 193 5.74 6.19 0.59
N LYS A 194 5.31 7.46 0.50
CA LYS A 194 6.20 8.63 0.38
C LYS A 194 7.36 8.66 1.41
N PRO A 195 7.16 8.29 2.69
CA PRO A 195 8.25 8.30 3.67
C PRO A 195 9.42 7.37 3.34
N PHE A 196 9.29 6.47 2.37
CA PHE A 196 10.44 5.67 1.91
C PHE A 196 11.45 6.50 1.10
N TRP A 197 11.05 7.64 0.53
CA TRP A 197 11.94 8.60 -0.14
C TRP A 197 12.49 9.65 0.84
N ASP A 198 11.75 9.96 1.90
CA ASP A 198 12.15 10.98 2.89
C ASP A 198 13.41 10.55 3.69
N PRO A 199 14.13 11.50 4.33
CA PRO A 199 15.23 11.18 5.22
C PRO A 199 14.82 10.19 6.31
N MET A 200 15.70 9.26 6.67
CA MET A 200 15.45 8.30 7.75
C MET A 200 15.89 8.91 9.09
N ASP A 201 15.10 9.86 9.59
CA ASP A 201 15.33 10.56 10.86
C ASP A 201 14.12 10.45 11.82
N ALA A 202 14.17 11.17 12.95
CA ALA A 202 13.14 11.14 13.99
C ALA A 202 11.75 11.65 13.54
N ASN A 203 11.64 12.27 12.36
CA ASN A 203 10.38 12.76 11.80
C ASN A 203 9.78 11.79 10.76
N ASN A 204 10.46 10.69 10.44
CA ASN A 204 9.96 9.71 9.48
C ASN A 204 9.07 8.67 10.17
N GLU A 205 7.77 8.70 9.90
CA GLU A 205 6.80 7.74 10.49
C GLU A 205 7.08 6.27 10.13
N ARG A 206 7.87 6.02 9.07
CA ARG A 206 8.28 4.68 8.63
C ARG A 206 9.70 4.33 9.07
N TRP A 207 10.32 5.10 9.96
CA TRP A 207 11.69 4.86 10.42
C TRP A 207 11.91 3.43 10.91
N LEU A 208 11.05 2.91 11.80
CA LEU A 208 11.18 1.54 12.31
C LEU A 208 11.00 0.50 11.20
N GLU A 209 10.06 0.75 10.28
CA GLU A 209 9.83 -0.11 9.10
C GLU A 209 11.07 -0.15 8.20
N LEU A 210 11.72 0.98 7.95
CA LEU A 210 12.95 1.09 7.16
C LEU A 210 14.15 0.46 7.87
N LYS A 211 14.27 0.58 9.19
CA LYS A 211 15.31 -0.12 9.98
C LYS A 211 15.17 -1.63 9.86
N LEU A 212 13.94 -2.15 10.00
CA LEU A 212 13.67 -3.59 9.94
C LEU A 212 13.67 -4.14 8.52
N ARG A 213 13.45 -3.29 7.50
CA ARG A 213 13.37 -3.65 6.07
C ARG A 213 14.14 -2.62 5.22
N PRO A 214 15.48 -2.57 5.30
CA PRO A 214 16.28 -1.50 4.68
C PRO A 214 16.13 -1.40 3.16
N GLY A 215 15.87 -2.51 2.48
CA GLY A 215 15.61 -2.52 1.03
C GLY A 215 14.31 -1.82 0.59
N ARG A 216 13.52 -1.27 1.52
CA ARG A 216 12.37 -0.42 1.23
C ARG A 216 12.74 1.05 1.04
N LYS A 217 13.90 1.51 1.56
CA LYS A 217 14.36 2.89 1.36
C LYS A 217 14.55 3.14 -0.15
N ARG A 218 14.16 4.33 -0.58
CA ARG A 218 14.28 4.79 -1.97
C ARG A 218 15.13 6.05 -2.05
N ASP A 219 15.85 6.20 -3.15
CA ASP A 219 16.56 7.42 -3.47
C ASP A 219 15.70 8.30 -4.40
N PRO A 220 15.93 9.62 -4.46
CA PRO A 220 15.13 10.50 -5.32
C PRO A 220 15.27 10.17 -6.82
N GLU A 221 16.35 9.51 -7.23
CA GLU A 221 16.62 9.13 -8.62
C GLU A 221 16.55 7.62 -8.88
N ASP A 222 16.46 6.78 -7.85
CA ASP A 222 16.36 5.32 -8.00
C ASP A 222 15.13 4.76 -7.28
N PRO A 223 14.08 4.35 -8.01
CA PRO A 223 14.01 4.27 -9.48
C PRO A 223 13.55 5.56 -10.19
N ALA A 224 12.98 6.47 -9.42
CA ALA A 224 12.52 7.81 -9.78
C ALA A 224 12.01 8.46 -8.49
N SER A 225 11.77 9.78 -8.53
CA SER A 225 11.18 10.47 -7.39
C SER A 225 9.74 9.99 -7.16
N TRP A 226 9.27 10.09 -5.92
CA TRP A 226 7.88 9.76 -5.59
C TRP A 226 6.90 10.62 -6.41
N GLU A 227 7.20 11.91 -6.53
CA GLU A 227 6.40 12.88 -7.28
C GLU A 227 6.30 12.51 -8.77
N THR A 228 7.39 12.02 -9.37
CA THR A 228 7.39 11.52 -10.76
C THR A 228 6.44 10.34 -10.91
N ILE A 229 6.56 9.30 -10.09
CA ILE A 229 5.75 8.07 -10.22
C ILE A 229 4.26 8.37 -10.01
N ILE A 230 3.92 9.27 -9.08
CA ILE A 230 2.54 9.68 -8.84
C ILE A 230 2.01 10.59 -9.95
N ALA A 231 2.83 11.46 -10.52
CA ALA A 231 2.44 12.25 -11.68
C ALA A 231 2.09 11.35 -12.89
N GLU A 232 2.88 10.30 -13.15
CA GLU A 232 2.56 9.32 -14.19
C GLU A 232 1.20 8.66 -13.97
N GLN A 233 0.88 8.28 -12.73
CA GLN A 233 -0.45 7.76 -12.40
C GLN A 233 -1.55 8.79 -12.70
N HIS A 234 -1.35 10.05 -12.30
CA HIS A 234 -2.33 11.11 -12.55
C HIS A 234 -2.49 11.46 -14.04
N ASP A 235 -1.45 11.31 -14.86
CA ASP A 235 -1.54 11.49 -16.30
C ASP A 235 -2.49 10.47 -16.92
N MET A 236 -2.49 9.23 -16.42
CA MET A 236 -3.42 8.19 -16.87
C MET A 236 -4.89 8.55 -16.61
N PHE A 237 -5.19 9.20 -15.49
CA PHE A 237 -6.56 9.61 -15.14
C PHE A 237 -7.05 10.85 -15.88
N ARG A 238 -6.13 11.61 -16.50
CA ARG A 238 -6.45 12.85 -17.24
C ARG A 238 -6.80 12.62 -18.71
N LYS A 239 -6.48 11.44 -19.25
CA LYS A 239 -6.86 11.03 -20.61
C LYS A 239 -8.37 10.75 -20.67
#